data_AF-A0A938VNY5-F1
#
_entry.id   AF-A0A938VNY5-F1
#
_cell.length_a   1.000
_cell.length_b   1.000
_cell.length_c   1.000
_cell.angle_alpha   90.00
_cell.angle_beta   90.00
_cell.angle_gamma   90.00
#
_symmetry.space_group_name_H-M   'P 1'
#
loop_
_entity.id
_entity.type
_entity.pdbx_description
1 polymer ?
#
loop_
_entity_poly.entity_id
_entity_poly.type
_entity_poly.pdbx_seq_one_letter_code
_entity_poly.pdbx_strand_id
1 'polypeptide(L)'
;MSLQSDGLAIDVVGDAVEAARTGDRAALSTIYREYAELVFRYVLACVGDRATAEDVTATVFVRVMEGIGRYEPSGAPFGAWLFRIAHNA
;
A
#
# COMPACT_ATOMS: atom_id res chain seq x y z
N MET A 1 15.71 -20.47 -7.50
CA MET A 1 15.06 -19.45 -6.65
C MET A 1 15.72 -18.13 -6.98
N SER A 2 15.29 -17.49 -8.07
CA SER A 2 15.94 -16.28 -8.59
C SER A 2 15.48 -15.06 -7.80
N LEU A 3 16.37 -14.51 -6.99
CA LEU A 3 16.24 -13.22 -6.31
C LEU A 3 16.60 -12.05 -7.23
N GLN A 4 16.16 -12.08 -8.49
CA GLN A 4 16.45 -11.01 -9.47
C GLN A 4 15.26 -10.07 -9.69
N SER A 5 14.14 -10.27 -9.00
CA SER A 5 12.91 -9.50 -9.21
C SER A 5 12.69 -8.33 -8.25
N ASP A 6 13.52 -8.18 -7.21
CA ASP A 6 13.29 -7.22 -6.12
C ASP A 6 13.46 -5.75 -6.56
N GLY A 7 14.41 -5.45 -7.44
CA GLY A 7 14.65 -4.08 -7.92
C GLY A 7 13.53 -3.56 -8.82
N LEU A 8 13.09 -4.36 -9.80
CA LEU A 8 12.03 -3.97 -10.75
C LEU A 8 10.68 -3.75 -10.04
N ALA A 9 10.36 -4.53 -9.00
CA ALA A 9 9.13 -4.36 -8.25
C ALA A 9 9.15 -3.08 -7.39
N ILE A 10 10.31 -2.75 -6.78
CA ILE A 10 10.49 -1.51 -6.01
C ILE A 10 10.38 -0.29 -6.93
N ASP A 11 11.02 -0.33 -8.10
CA ASP A 11 11.01 0.75 -9.08
C ASP A 11 9.60 0.97 -9.67
N VAL A 12 8.89 -0.11 -10.02
CA VAL A 12 7.49 -0.05 -10.52
C VAL A 12 6.54 0.54 -9.49
N VAL A 13 6.71 0.21 -8.21
CA VAL A 13 5.90 0.80 -7.13
C VAL A 13 6.25 2.28 -6.96
N GLY A 14 7.53 2.66 -7.06
CA GLY A 14 7.95 4.06 -7.02
C GLY A 14 7.27 4.91 -8.10
N ASP A 15 7.33 4.44 -9.35
CA ASP A 15 6.66 5.10 -10.49
C ASP A 15 5.14 5.18 -10.31
N ALA A 16 4.52 4.10 -9.82
CA ALA A 16 3.09 4.08 -9.52
C ALA A 16 2.71 5.04 -8.39
N VAL A 17 3.56 5.21 -7.37
CA VAL A 17 3.32 6.17 -6.29
C VAL A 17 3.35 7.60 -6.85
N GLU A 18 4.35 7.94 -7.65
CA GLU A 18 4.45 9.28 -8.25
C GLU A 18 3.27 9.59 -9.19
N ALA A 19 2.87 8.64 -10.03
CA ALA A 19 1.69 8.82 -10.89
C ALA A 19 0.39 8.93 -10.06
N ALA A 20 0.22 8.10 -9.02
CA ALA A 20 -0.95 8.13 -8.16
C ALA A 20 -1.08 9.45 -7.37
N ARG A 21 0.03 10.09 -6.99
CA ARG A 21 0.02 11.44 -6.36
C ARG A 21 -0.68 12.47 -7.23
N THR A 22 -0.63 12.30 -8.56
CA THR A 22 -1.28 13.20 -9.54
C THR A 22 -2.71 12.79 -9.93
N GLY A 23 -3.23 11.70 -9.33
CA GLY A 23 -4.60 11.22 -9.56
C GLY A 23 -4.72 10.10 -10.61
N ASP A 24 -3.62 9.47 -11.03
CA ASP A 24 -3.66 8.34 -11.96
C ASP A 24 -4.32 7.11 -11.31
N ARG A 25 -5.47 6.71 -11.85
CA ARG A 25 -6.25 5.56 -11.37
C ARG A 25 -5.57 4.21 -11.66
N ALA A 26 -4.85 4.08 -12.77
CA ALA A 26 -4.12 2.86 -13.09
C ALA A 26 -2.95 2.66 -12.13
N ALA A 27 -2.32 3.76 -11.72
CA ALA A 27 -1.27 3.75 -10.72
C ALA A 27 -1.80 3.35 -9.33
N LEU A 28 -2.95 3.89 -8.92
CA LEU A 28 -3.66 3.46 -7.70
C LEU A 28 -4.02 1.97 -7.73
N SER A 29 -4.48 1.46 -8.87
CA SER A 29 -4.77 0.02 -9.05
C SER A 29 -3.51 -0.84 -8.90
N THR A 30 -2.36 -0.35 -9.39
CA THR A 30 -1.08 -1.03 -9.20
C THR A 30 -0.70 -1.09 -7.73
N ILE A 31 -0.76 0.04 -7.01
CA ILE A 31 -0.49 0.06 -5.57
C ILE A 31 -1.42 -0.91 -4.82
N TYR A 32 -2.71 -0.92 -5.16
CA TYR A 32 -3.67 -1.83 -4.54
C TYR A 32 -3.28 -3.30 -4.77
N ARG A 33 -2.98 -3.70 -6.00
CA ARG A 33 -2.62 -5.08 -6.33
C ARG A 33 -1.36 -5.55 -5.60
N GLU A 34 -0.34 -4.70 -5.51
CA GLU A 34 0.93 -5.08 -4.88
C GLU A 34 0.82 -5.15 -3.35
N TYR A 35 -0.03 -4.32 -2.72
CA TYR A 35 -0.08 -4.21 -1.26
C TYR A 35 -1.31 -4.80 -0.59
N ALA A 36 -2.42 -5.05 -1.29
CA ALA A 36 -3.67 -5.47 -0.66
C ALA A 36 -3.51 -6.76 0.16
N GLU A 37 -2.81 -7.76 -0.39
CA GLU A 37 -2.56 -9.02 0.31
C GLU A 37 -1.65 -8.82 1.54
N LEU A 38 -0.64 -7.95 1.43
CA LEU A 38 0.30 -7.67 2.51
C LEU A 38 -0.37 -6.95 3.67
N VAL A 39 -1.17 -5.92 3.38
CA VAL A 39 -1.97 -5.19 4.36
C VAL A 39 -3.00 -6.10 5.00
N PHE A 40 -3.73 -6.89 4.21
CA PHE A 40 -4.71 -7.84 4.73
C PHE A 40 -4.08 -8.85 5.69
N ARG A 41 -2.94 -9.44 5.33
CA ARG A 41 -2.23 -10.39 6.22
C ARG A 41 -1.75 -9.73 7.51
N TYR A 42 -1.23 -8.51 7.42
CA TYR A 42 -0.81 -7.75 8.59
C TYR A 42 -1.99 -7.46 9.53
N VAL A 43 -3.08 -6.92 8.99
CA VAL A 43 -4.29 -6.61 9.77
C VAL A 43 -4.88 -7.88 10.37
N LEU A 44 -4.97 -8.97 9.60
CA LEU A 44 -5.46 -10.26 10.09
C LEU A 44 -4.63 -10.77 11.27
N ALA A 45 -3.31 -10.60 11.23
CA ALA A 45 -2.44 -10.96 12.35
C ALA A 45 -2.69 -10.08 13.59
N CYS A 46 -3.13 -8.84 13.42
CA CYS A 46 -3.46 -7.92 14.52
C CYS A 46 -4.84 -8.19 15.13
N VAL A 47 -5.87 -8.43 14.31
CA VAL A 47 -7.27 -8.51 14.78
C VAL A 47 -7.78 -9.94 14.96
N GLY A 48 -7.16 -10.93 14.32
CA GLY A 48 -7.52 -12.35 14.43
C GLY A 48 -8.84 -12.77 13.77
N ASP A 49 -9.60 -11.81 13.24
CA ASP A 49 -10.86 -12.05 12.54
C ASP A 49 -10.78 -11.64 11.07
N ARG A 50 -11.25 -12.54 10.19
CA ARG A 50 -11.17 -12.35 8.74
C ARG A 50 -12.07 -11.22 8.25
N ALA A 51 -13.32 -11.18 8.69
CA ALA A 51 -14.27 -10.18 8.20
C ALA A 51 -13.85 -8.77 8.62
N THR A 52 -13.41 -8.62 9.88
CA THR A 52 -12.82 -7.38 10.40
C THR A 52 -11.57 -7.00 9.62
N ALA A 53 -10.69 -7.95 9.30
CA ALA A 53 -9.50 -7.66 8.52
C ALA A 53 -9.80 -7.20 7.08
N GLU A 54 -10.84 -7.74 6.44
CA GLU A 54 -11.30 -7.29 5.11
C GLU A 54 -11.79 -5.84 5.17
N ASP A 55 -12.61 -5.49 6.17
CA ASP A 55 -13.16 -4.14 6.36
C ASP A 55 -12.08 -3.10 6.69
N VAL A 56 -11.18 -3.43 7.61
CA VAL A 56 -10.04 -2.57 7.96
C VAL A 56 -9.11 -2.39 6.77
N THR A 57 -8.84 -3.45 5.98
CA THR A 57 -8.03 -3.34 4.76
C THR A 57 -8.66 -2.37 3.76
N ALA A 58 -9.97 -2.47 3.53
CA ALA A 58 -10.68 -1.52 2.67
C ALA A 58 -10.53 -0.08 3.18
N THR A 59 -10.70 0.14 4.48
CA THR A 59 -10.53 1.44 5.15
C THR A 59 -9.11 1.98 4.97
N VAL A 60 -8.07 1.14 5.07
CA VAL A 60 -6.68 1.54 4.83
C VAL A 60 -6.50 2.08 3.41
N PHE A 61 -7.01 1.38 2.40
CA PHE A 61 -6.85 1.83 1.02
C PHE A 61 -7.68 3.07 0.70
N VAL A 62 -8.82 3.28 1.35
CA VAL A 62 -9.53 4.58 1.28
C VAL A 62 -8.65 5.70 1.79
N ARG A 63 -8.05 5.55 2.98
CA ARG A 63 -7.13 6.55 3.56
C ARG A 63 -5.89 6.77 2.71
N VAL A 64 -5.37 5.72 2.06
CA VAL A 64 -4.28 5.84 1.09
C VAL A 64 -4.70 6.71 -0.08
N MET A 65 -5.85 6.45 -0.71
CA MET A 65 -6.33 7.26 -1.85
C MET A 65 -6.56 8.73 -1.47
N GLU A 66 -7.06 9.01 -0.26
CA GLU A 66 -7.27 10.38 0.24
C GLU A 66 -5.97 11.10 0.64
N GLY A 67 -4.94 10.33 1.02
CA GLY A 67 -3.67 10.83 1.54
C GLY A 67 -2.55 10.90 0.50
N ILE A 68 -2.61 10.07 -0.55
CA ILE A 68 -1.48 9.89 -1.47
C ILE A 68 -1.11 11.16 -2.22
N GLY A 69 -2.06 12.04 -2.55
CA GLY A 69 -1.75 13.33 -3.18
C GLY A 69 -0.91 14.28 -2.31
N ARG A 70 -0.85 14.05 -0.99
CA ARG A 70 -0.02 14.78 -0.02
C ARG A 70 1.09 13.90 0.56
N TYR A 71 1.39 12.78 -0.09
CA TYR A 71 2.50 11.93 0.32
C TYR A 71 3.80 12.53 -0.22
N GLU A 72 4.72 12.83 0.69
CA GLU A 72 6.09 13.22 0.35
C GLU A 72 7.06 12.07 0.68
N PRO A 73 7.80 11.57 -0.32
CA PRO A 73 8.87 10.60 -0.10
C PRO A 73 9.90 11.15 0.90
N SER A 74 10.17 10.39 1.97
CA SER A 74 11.06 10.81 3.07
C SER A 74 12.35 9.98 3.14
N GLY A 75 12.67 9.25 2.08
CA GLY A 75 13.77 8.27 2.04
C GLY A 75 13.42 6.91 2.64
N ALA A 76 12.26 6.79 3.30
CA ALA A 76 11.67 5.50 3.68
C ALA A 76 10.82 4.93 2.53
N PRO A 77 10.76 3.59 2.37
CA PRO A 77 9.88 2.96 1.39
C PRO A 77 8.41 3.34 1.58
N PHE A 78 7.65 3.45 0.49
CA PHE A 78 6.22 3.71 0.53
C PHE A 78 5.46 2.75 1.46
N GLY A 79 5.85 1.47 1.48
CA GLY A 79 5.29 0.47 2.38
C GLY A 79 5.33 0.88 3.86
N ALA A 80 6.36 1.59 4.32
CA ALA A 80 6.44 2.05 5.71
C ALA A 80 5.36 3.08 6.05
N TRP A 81 5.04 3.98 5.11
CA TRP A 81 3.93 4.92 5.25
C TRP A 81 2.58 4.19 5.21
N LEU A 82 2.42 3.23 4.30
CA LEU A 82 1.22 2.41 4.19
C LEU A 82 0.92 1.61 5.48
N PHE A 83 1.92 0.92 6.03
CA PHE A 83 1.75 0.17 7.27
C PHE A 83 1.51 1.08 8.48
N ARG A 84 1.99 2.33 8.45
CA ARG A 84 1.58 3.33 9.45
C ARG A 84 0.09 3.64 9.34
N ILE A 85 -0.47 3.78 8.14
CA ILE A 85 -1.92 3.96 7.96
C ILE A 85 -2.65 2.75 8.51
N ALA A 86 -2.21 1.53 8.16
CA ALA A 86 -2.81 0.28 8.65
C ALA A 86 -2.80 0.15 10.16
N HIS A 87 -1.72 0.57 10.82
CA HIS A 87 -1.61 0.55 12.27
C HIS A 87 -2.55 1.54 12.97
N ASN A 88 -2.92 2.64 12.31
CA ASN A 88 -3.82 3.66 12.84
C ASN A 88 -5.28 3.49 12.36
N ALA A 89 -5.57 2.40 11.64
CA ALA A 89 -6.89 2.15 11.05
C ALA A 89 -7.92 1.77 12.12
#